data_AF-I0ZAD0-F1
#
_entry.id   AF-I0ZAD0-F1
#
_cell.length_a   1.000
_cell.length_b   1.000
_cell.length_c   1.000
_cell.angle_alpha   90.00
_cell.angle_beta   90.00
_cell.angle_gamma   90.00
#
_symmetry.space_group_name_H-M   'P 1'
#
loop_
_entity.id
_entity.type
_entity.pdbx_description
1 polymer ?
#
loop_
_entity_poly.entity_id
_entity_poly.type
_entity_poly.pdbx_seq_one_letter_code
_entity_poly.pdbx_strand_id
1 'polypeptide(L)'
;MDVLQGPGDGQVLLINKGVGDGSREALDFTFYPAAAGWSTMYPDASEVSDAMHIFLERSLPSLEGMDLSLVNRIGSLAARSAPKWLVDPLSRLAVKRMLAQKKEYRCQLTTVSDIIRTQGLEVVNLLKVDVERAELDVLRGIADGDWPKIRQLVMEVHDVNGALGAVRELLIAKGSFATCVVEQDTQLEGSTLYNLYATQQRTQAG
;
A
#
# COMPACT_ATOMS: atom_id res chain seq x y z
N MET A 1 18.29 -9.52 10.59
CA MET A 1 16.87 -9.50 10.93
C MET A 1 16.81 -8.79 12.25
N ASP A 2 16.07 -7.70 12.29
CA ASP A 2 16.01 -6.85 13.48
C ASP A 2 14.66 -7.13 14.15
N VAL A 3 14.72 -7.51 15.43
CA VAL A 3 13.54 -7.72 16.25
C VAL A 3 13.26 -6.42 17.00
N LEU A 4 12.12 -5.81 16.72
CA LEU A 4 11.67 -4.64 17.48
C LEU A 4 10.73 -5.08 18.59
N GLN A 5 10.94 -4.53 19.80
CA GLN A 5 10.01 -4.65 20.91
C GLN A 5 9.22 -3.35 21.03
N GLY A 6 7.91 -3.42 20.80
CA GLY A 6 6.98 -2.34 21.11
C GLY A 6 6.38 -2.51 22.51
N PRO A 7 5.51 -1.59 22.96
CA PRO A 7 4.82 -1.68 24.25
C PRO A 7 3.76 -2.80 24.34
N GLY A 8 3.53 -3.55 23.26
CA GLY A 8 2.63 -4.72 23.26
C GLY A 8 3.40 -6.04 23.31
N ASP A 9 2.70 -7.11 23.68
CA ASP A 9 3.27 -8.47 23.85
C ASP A 9 3.65 -9.17 22.53
N GLY A 10 3.52 -8.50 21.39
CA GLY A 10 3.81 -9.03 20.06
C GLY A 10 5.26 -8.80 19.63
N GLN A 11 5.93 -9.86 19.17
CA GLN A 11 7.23 -9.74 18.51
C GLN A 11 7.06 -9.20 17.09
N VAL A 12 7.75 -8.09 16.76
CA VAL A 12 7.79 -7.56 15.39
C VAL A 12 9.13 -7.92 14.76
N LEU A 13 9.07 -8.69 13.68
CA LEU A 13 10.24 -9.05 12.87
C LEU A 13 10.30 -8.16 11.62
N LEU A 14 11.39 -7.42 11.47
CA LEU A 14 11.66 -6.65 10.26
C LEU A 14 12.48 -7.46 9.26
N ILE A 15 11.96 -7.55 8.04
CA ILE A 15 12.65 -8.12 6.89
C ILE A 15 12.96 -6.97 5.93
N ASN A 16 14.23 -6.58 5.84
CA ASN A 16 14.69 -5.50 4.96
C ASN A 16 14.83 -5.98 3.50
N LYS A 17 13.70 -6.38 2.90
CA LYS A 17 13.55 -6.78 1.50
C LYS A 17 12.17 -6.35 1.00
N GLY A 18 12.05 -6.04 -0.28
CA GLY A 18 10.76 -5.94 -0.96
C GLY A 18 10.14 -7.32 -1.16
N VAL A 19 8.82 -7.36 -1.35
CA VAL A 19 8.10 -8.61 -1.65
C VAL A 19 7.57 -8.55 -3.08
N GLY A 20 7.85 -9.58 -3.87
CA GLY A 20 7.43 -9.66 -5.27
C GLY A 20 7.10 -11.08 -5.70
N ASP A 21 7.05 -11.29 -7.02
CA ASP A 21 6.61 -12.53 -7.66
C ASP A 21 7.66 -13.64 -7.73
N GLY A 22 8.90 -13.35 -7.31
CA GLY A 22 10.03 -14.28 -7.36
C GLY A 22 10.74 -14.34 -8.70
N SER A 23 10.35 -13.53 -9.70
CA SER A 23 11.01 -13.48 -11.01
C SER A 23 12.36 -12.76 -10.99
N ARG A 24 12.58 -11.89 -9.99
CA ARG A 24 13.75 -11.01 -9.88
C ARG A 24 14.26 -11.01 -8.44
N GLU A 25 15.57 -11.00 -8.28
CA GLU A 25 16.23 -10.92 -6.97
C GLU A 25 16.29 -9.48 -6.42
N ALA A 26 16.23 -8.48 -7.29
CA ALA A 26 16.24 -7.08 -6.90
C ALA A 26 15.54 -6.18 -7.93
N LEU A 27 15.01 -5.05 -7.48
CA LEU A 27 14.39 -4.01 -8.30
C LEU A 27 14.72 -2.61 -7.78
N ASP A 28 14.52 -1.61 -8.63
CA ASP A 28 14.67 -0.21 -8.23
C ASP A 28 13.34 0.27 -7.64
N PHE A 29 13.41 0.84 -6.44
CA PHE A 29 12.28 1.35 -5.68
C PHE A 29 12.36 2.87 -5.61
N THR A 30 11.28 3.55 -5.99
CA THR A 30 11.18 5.00 -5.89
C THR A 30 10.56 5.38 -4.56
N PHE A 31 11.35 6.04 -3.72
CA PHE A 31 10.93 6.56 -2.42
C PHE A 31 10.67 8.06 -2.49
N TYR A 32 9.51 8.49 -2.01
CA TYR A 32 9.14 9.90 -1.88
C TYR A 32 9.19 10.32 -0.40
N PRO A 33 10.25 10.99 0.09
CA PRO A 33 10.41 11.28 1.52
C PRO A 33 9.26 12.10 2.12
N ALA A 34 8.69 13.01 1.33
CA ALA A 34 7.59 13.87 1.74
C ALA A 34 6.20 13.22 1.53
N ALA A 35 6.15 12.02 0.94
CA ALA A 35 4.93 11.32 0.54
C ALA A 35 5.18 9.80 0.58
N ALA A 36 5.69 9.30 1.70
CA ALA A 36 6.22 7.94 1.81
C ALA A 36 5.19 6.86 1.42
N GLY A 37 3.89 7.11 1.70
CA GLY A 37 2.79 6.23 1.33
C GLY A 37 2.74 5.88 -0.16
N TRP A 38 3.09 6.82 -1.05
CA TRP A 38 3.06 6.62 -2.51
C TRP A 38 4.37 6.06 -3.09
N SER A 39 5.26 5.55 -2.24
CA SER A 39 6.54 5.01 -2.68
C SER A 39 6.36 3.61 -3.28
N THR A 40 6.93 3.36 -4.45
CA THR A 40 6.61 2.16 -5.23
C THR A 40 7.76 1.71 -6.14
N MET A 41 7.70 0.44 -6.55
CA MET A 41 8.49 -0.13 -7.64
C MET A 41 7.96 0.25 -9.03
N TYR A 42 6.69 0.68 -9.11
CA TYR A 42 6.00 1.04 -10.36
C TYR A 42 5.55 2.51 -10.35
N PRO A 43 6.50 3.46 -10.34
CA PRO A 43 6.18 4.87 -10.18
C PRO A 43 5.41 5.42 -11.38
N ASP A 44 4.37 6.18 -11.11
CA ASP A 44 3.67 7.01 -12.09
C ASP A 44 3.52 8.41 -11.54
N ALA A 45 4.32 9.32 -12.09
CA ALA A 45 4.39 10.68 -11.58
C ALA A 45 3.08 11.46 -11.78
N SER A 46 2.27 11.13 -12.80
CA SER A 46 0.98 11.76 -13.05
C SER A 46 -0.02 11.36 -11.97
N GLU A 47 -0.21 10.06 -11.77
CA GLU A 47 -1.22 9.58 -10.83
C GLU A 47 -0.83 9.86 -9.37
N VAL A 48 0.45 9.73 -9.01
CA VAL A 48 0.90 10.11 -7.66
C VAL A 48 0.64 11.61 -7.43
N SER A 49 0.88 12.45 -8.45
CA SER A 49 0.55 13.87 -8.36
C SER A 49 -0.95 14.08 -8.14
N ASP A 50 -1.80 13.44 -8.94
CA ASP A 50 -3.25 13.57 -8.86
C ASP A 50 -3.83 13.03 -7.53
N ALA A 51 -3.32 11.90 -7.04
CA ALA A 51 -3.69 11.32 -5.74
C ALA A 51 -3.28 12.24 -4.58
N MET A 52 -2.06 12.78 -4.60
CA MET A 52 -1.61 13.76 -3.61
C MET A 52 -2.42 15.06 -3.68
N HIS A 53 -2.86 15.46 -4.87
CA HIS A 53 -3.77 16.58 -5.05
C HIS A 53 -5.09 16.37 -4.36
N ILE A 54 -5.76 15.26 -4.67
CA ILE A 54 -7.04 14.88 -4.06
C ILE A 54 -6.87 14.76 -2.54
N PHE A 55 -5.79 14.14 -2.08
CA PHE A 55 -5.50 14.03 -0.65
C PHE A 55 -5.28 15.39 0.00
N LEU A 56 -4.49 16.30 -0.57
CA LEU A 56 -4.29 17.64 0.01
C LEU A 56 -5.60 18.45 0.03
N GLU A 57 -6.42 18.33 -1.02
CA GLU A 57 -7.73 18.96 -1.08
C GLU A 57 -8.69 18.41 -0.01
N ARG A 58 -8.70 17.07 0.20
CA ARG A 58 -9.56 16.39 1.17
C ARG A 58 -9.06 16.45 2.61
N SER A 59 -7.74 16.52 2.82
CA SER A 59 -7.07 16.52 4.12
C SER A 59 -6.82 17.92 4.69
N LEU A 60 -7.07 19.00 3.93
CA LEU A 60 -7.10 20.38 4.42
C LEU A 60 -7.94 20.63 5.70
N PRO A 61 -8.97 19.83 6.05
CA PRO A 61 -9.66 19.94 7.34
C PRO A 61 -8.92 19.30 8.54
N SER A 62 -7.91 18.44 8.32
CA SER A 62 -7.38 17.49 9.33
C SER A 62 -5.85 17.33 9.29
N LEU A 63 -5.10 18.39 9.01
CA LEU A 63 -3.64 18.36 8.87
C LEU A 63 -2.91 18.32 10.23
N GLU A 64 -3.00 17.21 10.96
CA GLU A 64 -1.98 16.85 11.94
C GLU A 64 -0.89 16.00 11.27
N GLY A 65 0.33 16.53 11.13
CA GLY A 65 1.53 15.73 10.86
C GLY A 65 2.24 15.90 9.51
N MET A 66 1.73 16.68 8.55
CA MET A 66 2.51 17.02 7.36
C MET A 66 3.35 18.29 7.58
N ASP A 67 4.68 18.21 7.41
CA ASP A 67 5.56 19.39 7.35
C ASP A 67 5.36 20.14 6.03
N LEU A 68 4.24 20.87 5.97
CA LEU A 68 3.92 21.80 4.91
C LEU A 68 4.50 23.18 5.24
N SER A 69 5.81 23.29 5.49
CA SER A 69 6.49 24.58 5.71
C SER A 69 6.26 25.64 4.62
N LEU A 70 5.78 25.24 3.43
CA LEU A 70 5.29 26.13 2.37
C LEU A 70 3.86 26.65 2.60
N VAL A 71 2.98 25.84 3.20
CA VAL A 71 1.60 26.23 3.54
C VAL A 71 1.54 26.91 4.92
N ASN A 72 2.42 26.55 5.86
CA ASN A 72 2.53 27.18 7.18
C ASN A 72 2.90 28.66 7.15
N ARG A 73 3.47 29.18 6.05
CA ARG A 73 3.70 30.63 5.87
C ARG A 73 2.45 31.39 5.41
N ILE A 74 1.49 30.70 4.80
CA ILE A 74 0.19 31.25 4.42
C ILE A 74 -0.77 30.72 5.47
N GLY A 75 -0.75 31.34 6.66
CA GLY A 75 -1.35 30.82 7.90
C GLY A 75 -2.62 29.99 7.70
N SER A 76 -2.72 28.88 8.45
CA SER A 76 -3.78 27.85 8.40
C SER A 76 -5.23 28.34 8.39
N LEU A 77 -5.49 29.63 8.67
CA LEU A 77 -6.78 30.29 8.53
C LEU A 77 -7.04 30.88 7.13
N ALA A 78 -6.03 31.36 6.41
CA ALA A 78 -6.17 32.03 5.12
C ALA A 78 -6.46 31.06 3.96
N ALA A 79 -5.91 29.84 4.01
CA ALA A 79 -6.15 28.82 2.99
C ALA A 79 -7.63 28.38 2.92
N ARG A 80 -8.38 28.47 4.03
CA ARG A 80 -9.82 28.12 4.09
C ARG A 80 -10.73 29.10 3.34
N SER A 81 -10.30 30.36 3.19
CA SER A 81 -11.09 31.42 2.54
C SER A 81 -10.50 31.89 1.21
N ALA A 82 -9.34 31.34 0.82
CA ALA A 82 -8.71 31.65 -0.45
C ALA A 82 -9.51 31.03 -1.60
N PRO A 83 -9.74 31.78 -2.70
CA PRO A 83 -10.50 31.26 -3.83
C PRO A 83 -9.73 30.13 -4.53
N LYS A 84 -10.47 29.11 -5.02
CA LYS A 84 -9.90 27.87 -5.60
C LYS A 84 -8.84 28.10 -6.67
N TRP A 85 -8.98 29.16 -7.48
CA TRP A 85 -8.04 29.52 -8.55
C TRP A 85 -6.66 29.96 -8.04
N LEU A 86 -6.53 30.35 -6.77
CA LEU A 86 -5.26 30.71 -6.13
C LEU A 86 -4.59 29.50 -5.46
N VAL A 87 -5.38 28.62 -4.84
CA VAL A 87 -4.85 27.47 -4.09
C VAL A 87 -4.48 26.28 -4.98
N ASP A 88 -5.19 26.06 -6.10
CA ASP A 88 -4.94 24.94 -7.01
C ASP A 88 -3.57 25.04 -7.72
N PRO A 89 -3.13 26.19 -8.28
CA PRO A 89 -1.77 26.30 -8.82
C PRO A 89 -0.68 26.13 -7.76
N LEU A 90 -0.93 26.59 -6.53
CA LEU A 90 0.01 26.49 -5.41
C LEU A 90 0.15 25.06 -4.90
N SER A 91 -0.97 24.34 -4.75
CA SER A 91 -0.95 22.92 -4.40
C SER A 91 -0.21 22.13 -5.49
N ARG A 92 -0.40 22.47 -6.77
CA ARG A 92 0.28 21.78 -7.91
C ARG A 92 1.77 21.96 -7.87
N LEU A 93 2.19 23.18 -7.58
CA LEU A 93 3.61 23.48 -7.41
C LEU A 93 4.20 22.77 -6.18
N ALA A 94 3.46 22.72 -5.07
CA ALA A 94 3.89 22.04 -3.85
C ALA A 94 4.05 20.53 -4.07
N VAL A 95 3.05 19.86 -4.63
CA VAL A 95 3.10 18.43 -4.98
C VAL A 95 4.27 18.14 -5.92
N LYS A 96 4.42 18.93 -6.99
CA LYS A 96 5.55 18.79 -7.92
C LYS A 96 6.90 18.90 -7.22
N ARG A 97 7.04 19.83 -6.27
CA ARG A 97 8.27 20.00 -5.48
C ARG A 97 8.51 18.83 -4.52
N MET A 98 7.47 18.28 -3.91
CA MET A 98 7.55 17.10 -3.05
C MET A 98 8.01 15.87 -3.86
N LEU A 99 7.42 15.64 -5.03
CA LEU A 99 7.78 14.52 -5.92
C LEU A 99 9.17 14.67 -6.54
N ALA A 100 9.65 15.89 -6.76
CA ALA A 100 10.99 16.15 -7.25
C ALA A 100 12.10 15.68 -6.28
N GLN A 101 11.79 15.47 -5.00
CA GLN A 101 12.74 14.98 -4.00
C GLN A 101 12.79 13.45 -3.91
N LYS A 102 12.28 12.74 -4.92
CA LYS A 102 12.32 11.28 -4.99
C LYS A 102 13.75 10.76 -4.91
N LYS A 103 13.90 9.59 -4.29
CA LYS A 103 15.15 8.85 -4.20
C LYS A 103 14.94 7.46 -4.77
N GLU A 104 15.94 6.95 -5.46
CA GLU A 104 15.91 5.59 -6.01
C GLU A 104 16.81 4.69 -5.16
N TYR A 105 16.27 3.54 -4.77
CA TYR A 105 16.96 2.55 -3.97
C TYR A 105 16.91 1.20 -4.67
N ARG A 106 18.06 0.52 -4.78
CA ARG A 106 18.09 -0.87 -5.23
C ARG A 106 17.70 -1.79 -4.08
N CYS A 107 16.50 -2.36 -4.15
CA CYS A 107 15.95 -3.22 -3.10
C CYS A 107 16.07 -4.68 -3.48
N GLN A 108 16.59 -5.50 -2.55
CA GLN A 108 16.53 -6.96 -2.67
C GLN A 108 15.08 -7.42 -2.49
N LEU A 109 14.68 -8.43 -3.24
CA LEU A 109 13.34 -9.00 -3.20
C LEU A 109 13.32 -10.37 -2.52
N THR A 110 12.15 -10.73 -2.04
CA THR A 110 11.78 -12.04 -1.54
C THR A 110 10.34 -12.33 -1.95
N THR A 111 9.86 -13.55 -1.74
CA THR A 111 8.44 -13.86 -1.88
C THR A 111 7.79 -14.09 -0.51
N VAL A 112 6.45 -14.05 -0.46
CA VAL A 112 5.70 -14.47 0.73
C VAL A 112 6.02 -15.92 1.09
N SER A 113 6.15 -16.81 0.10
CA SER A 113 6.51 -18.22 0.30
C SER A 113 7.89 -18.38 0.90
N ASP A 114 8.86 -17.56 0.48
CA ASP A 114 10.20 -17.58 1.05
C ASP A 114 10.18 -17.10 2.50
N ILE A 115 9.35 -16.12 2.84
CA ILE A 115 9.16 -15.67 4.23
C ILE A 115 8.54 -16.80 5.06
N ILE A 116 7.45 -17.42 4.58
CA ILE A 116 6.79 -18.56 5.24
C ILE A 116 7.81 -19.67 5.52
N ARG A 117 8.59 -20.06 4.51
CA ARG A 117 9.60 -21.12 4.63
C ARG A 117 10.73 -20.76 5.58
N THR A 118 11.29 -19.56 5.45
CA THR A 118 12.45 -19.10 6.25
C THR A 118 12.08 -18.93 7.72
N GLN A 119 10.85 -18.50 8.01
CA GLN A 119 10.36 -18.33 9.37
C GLN A 119 9.70 -19.60 9.94
N GLY A 120 9.62 -20.69 9.16
CA GLY A 120 8.97 -21.92 9.60
C GLY A 120 7.48 -21.75 9.93
N LEU A 121 6.78 -20.87 9.20
CA LEU A 121 5.36 -20.60 9.46
C LEU A 121 4.51 -21.75 8.94
N GLU A 122 3.84 -22.43 9.86
CA GLU A 122 2.84 -23.45 9.53
C GLU A 122 1.48 -22.81 9.22
N VAL A 123 1.17 -21.69 9.87
CA VAL A 123 -0.08 -20.94 9.74
C VAL A 123 0.20 -19.44 9.71
N VAL A 124 -0.48 -18.74 8.79
CA VAL A 124 -0.55 -17.29 8.73
C VAL A 124 -1.98 -16.87 9.03
N ASN A 125 -2.24 -16.39 10.26
CA ASN A 125 -3.60 -16.02 10.66
C ASN A 125 -4.17 -14.85 9.85
N LEU A 126 -3.29 -13.94 9.43
CA LEU A 126 -3.62 -12.76 8.63
C LEU A 126 -2.41 -12.38 7.79
N LEU A 127 -2.60 -12.29 6.47
CA LEU A 127 -1.68 -11.63 5.56
C LEU A 127 -2.26 -10.25 5.22
N LYS A 128 -1.57 -9.17 5.60
CA LYS A 128 -1.90 -7.81 5.15
C LYS A 128 -0.96 -7.44 3.99
N VAL A 129 -1.53 -6.98 2.88
CA VAL A 129 -0.79 -6.46 1.73
C VAL A 129 -1.22 -5.03 1.49
N ASP A 130 -0.29 -4.10 1.61
CA ASP A 130 -0.54 -2.67 1.48
C ASP A 130 0.71 -2.12 0.78
N VAL A 131 0.69 -2.31 -0.54
CA VAL A 131 1.80 -1.98 -1.42
C VAL A 131 1.23 -1.22 -2.60
N GLU A 132 1.96 -0.22 -3.05
CA GLU A 132 1.52 0.63 -4.15
C GLU A 132 1.71 -0.08 -5.50
N ARG A 133 0.63 -0.56 -6.12
CA ARG A 133 0.56 -1.13 -7.49
C ARG A 133 1.27 -2.47 -7.72
N ALA A 134 1.81 -3.07 -6.67
CA ALA A 134 2.55 -4.33 -6.75
C ALA A 134 1.80 -5.49 -6.06
N GLU A 135 0.52 -5.30 -5.76
CA GLU A 135 -0.30 -6.23 -4.98
C GLU A 135 -0.38 -7.60 -5.64
N LEU A 136 -0.59 -7.61 -6.97
CA LEU A 136 -0.65 -8.84 -7.74
C LEU A 136 0.70 -9.57 -7.78
N ASP A 137 1.82 -8.84 -7.78
CA ASP A 137 3.16 -9.45 -7.73
C ASP A 137 3.40 -10.12 -6.38
N VAL A 138 2.98 -9.48 -5.28
CA VAL A 138 3.03 -10.08 -3.94
C VAL A 138 2.25 -11.40 -3.91
N LEU A 139 1.03 -11.42 -4.49
CA LEU A 139 0.21 -12.64 -4.54
C LEU A 139 0.81 -13.72 -5.44
N ARG A 140 1.42 -13.35 -6.57
CA ARG A 140 2.12 -14.29 -7.47
C ARG A 140 3.34 -14.93 -6.82
N GLY A 141 3.94 -14.27 -5.84
CA GLY A 141 5.01 -14.84 -5.00
C GLY A 141 4.53 -15.92 -4.02
N ILE A 142 3.23 -16.19 -3.92
CA ILE A 142 2.68 -17.26 -3.07
C ILE A 142 2.58 -18.56 -3.88
N ALA A 143 3.37 -19.56 -3.50
CA ALA A 143 3.38 -20.88 -4.09
C ALA A 143 2.07 -21.62 -3.78
N ASP A 144 1.64 -22.50 -4.68
CA ASP A 144 0.36 -23.21 -4.57
C ASP A 144 0.19 -23.96 -3.24
N GLY A 145 1.26 -24.56 -2.73
CA GLY A 145 1.25 -25.29 -1.45
C GLY A 145 1.15 -24.41 -0.21
N ASP A 146 1.39 -23.09 -0.33
CA ASP A 146 1.38 -22.16 0.81
C ASP A 146 0.04 -21.42 0.97
N TRP A 147 -0.82 -21.38 -0.05
CA TRP A 147 -2.15 -20.77 0.03
C TRP A 147 -3.03 -21.31 1.16
N PRO A 148 -3.08 -22.64 1.43
CA PRO A 148 -3.85 -23.17 2.55
C PRO A 148 -3.38 -22.67 3.92
N LYS A 149 -2.14 -22.21 4.06
CA LYS A 149 -1.59 -21.69 5.34
C LYS A 149 -2.15 -20.31 5.70
N ILE A 150 -2.60 -19.53 4.71
CA ILE A 150 -3.08 -18.16 4.89
C ILE A 150 -4.58 -18.18 5.20
N ARG A 151 -4.93 -17.93 6.47
CA ARG A 151 -6.33 -17.97 6.94
C ARG A 151 -7.16 -16.78 6.50
N GLN A 152 -6.55 -15.60 6.46
CA GLN A 152 -7.20 -14.35 6.10
C GLN A 152 -6.23 -13.49 5.29
N LEU A 153 -6.77 -12.76 4.32
CA LEU A 153 -6.06 -11.78 3.51
C LEU A 153 -6.78 -10.45 3.62
N VAL A 154 -6.03 -9.39 3.91
CA VAL A 154 -6.49 -7.99 3.85
C VAL A 154 -5.57 -7.26 2.91
N MET A 155 -6.13 -6.56 1.93
CA MET A 155 -5.35 -5.90 0.90
C MET A 155 -5.95 -4.55 0.56
N GLU A 156 -5.12 -3.51 0.50
CA GLU A 156 -5.45 -2.31 -0.26
C GLU A 156 -4.96 -2.53 -1.69
N VAL A 157 -5.86 -2.44 -2.67
CA VAL A 157 -5.61 -2.68 -4.09
C VAL A 157 -5.75 -1.37 -4.84
N HIS A 158 -4.67 -0.98 -5.53
CA HIS A 158 -4.69 0.04 -6.56
C HIS A 158 -5.24 -0.55 -7.86
N ASP A 159 -6.50 -0.27 -8.20
CA ASP A 159 -7.15 -0.74 -9.43
C ASP A 159 -6.70 0.04 -10.67
N VAL A 160 -5.44 -0.17 -11.05
CA VAL A 160 -4.86 0.36 -12.28
C VAL A 160 -4.77 -0.77 -13.30
N ASN A 161 -5.20 -0.52 -14.54
CA ASN A 161 -5.22 -1.52 -15.62
C ASN A 161 -5.99 -2.82 -15.28
N GLY A 162 -7.02 -2.73 -14.41
CA GLY A 162 -7.85 -3.87 -14.01
C GLY A 162 -7.21 -4.79 -12.96
N ALA A 163 -6.25 -4.29 -12.19
CA ALA A 163 -5.56 -5.03 -11.14
C ALA A 163 -6.53 -5.65 -10.12
N LEU A 164 -7.62 -4.97 -9.75
CA LEU A 164 -8.61 -5.51 -8.82
C LEU A 164 -9.30 -6.75 -9.38
N GLY A 165 -9.64 -6.73 -10.67
CA GLY A 165 -10.18 -7.89 -11.38
C GLY A 165 -9.20 -9.06 -11.36
N ALA A 166 -7.95 -8.81 -11.71
CA ALA A 166 -6.89 -9.82 -11.74
C ALA A 166 -6.61 -10.43 -10.35
N VAL A 167 -6.62 -9.61 -9.30
CA VAL A 167 -6.50 -10.08 -7.91
C VAL A 167 -7.65 -11.01 -7.56
N ARG A 168 -8.90 -10.61 -7.84
CA ARG A 168 -10.09 -11.44 -7.56
C ARG A 168 -10.05 -12.76 -8.30
N GLU A 169 -9.72 -12.73 -9.59
CA GLU A 169 -9.58 -13.94 -10.42
C GLU A 169 -8.52 -14.88 -9.86
N LEU A 170 -7.37 -14.34 -9.44
CA LEU A 170 -6.31 -15.13 -8.82
C LEU A 170 -6.81 -15.79 -7.53
N LEU A 171 -7.44 -15.03 -6.63
CA LEU A 171 -7.94 -15.57 -5.36
C LEU A 171 -9.01 -16.65 -5.57
N ILE A 172 -9.89 -16.47 -6.55
CA ILE A 172 -10.87 -17.49 -6.95
C ILE A 172 -10.17 -18.74 -7.48
N ALA A 173 -9.18 -18.57 -8.38
CA ALA A 173 -8.43 -19.68 -8.97
C ALA A 173 -7.65 -20.50 -7.94
N LYS A 174 -7.15 -19.87 -6.87
CA LYS A 174 -6.47 -20.58 -5.77
C LYS A 174 -7.43 -21.36 -4.88
N GLY A 175 -8.73 -21.03 -4.90
CA GLY A 175 -9.78 -21.80 -4.22
C GLY A 175 -9.67 -21.89 -2.69
N SER A 176 -8.75 -21.14 -2.07
CA SER A 176 -8.46 -21.25 -0.64
C SER A 176 -9.39 -20.40 0.22
N PHE A 177 -9.98 -19.34 -0.33
CA PHE A 177 -10.88 -18.43 0.40
C PHE A 177 -12.34 -18.71 0.08
N ALA A 178 -13.17 -18.83 1.12
CA ALA A 178 -14.60 -19.07 0.98
C ALA A 178 -15.39 -17.77 0.78
N THR A 179 -14.84 -16.64 1.25
CA THR A 179 -15.43 -15.32 1.06
C THR A 179 -14.37 -14.36 0.55
N CYS A 180 -14.78 -13.46 -0.33
CA CYS A 180 -13.98 -12.35 -0.83
C CYS A 180 -14.89 -11.14 -0.97
N VAL A 181 -14.65 -10.11 -0.16
CA VAL A 181 -15.42 -8.87 -0.10
C VAL A 181 -14.52 -7.74 -0.58
N VAL A 182 -15.08 -6.86 -1.41
CA VAL A 182 -14.40 -5.65 -1.87
C VAL A 182 -15.23 -4.45 -1.45
N GLU A 183 -14.58 -3.48 -0.84
CA GLU A 183 -15.16 -2.25 -0.34
C GLU A 183 -14.29 -1.06 -0.77
N GLN A 184 -14.87 0.12 -0.85
CA GLN A 184 -14.14 1.36 -1.03
C GLN A 184 -14.40 2.24 0.19
N ASP A 185 -13.34 2.77 0.81
CA ASP A 185 -13.52 3.72 1.92
C ASP A 185 -14.28 4.95 1.41
N THR A 186 -15.30 5.38 2.14
CA THR A 186 -16.05 6.60 1.85
C THR A 186 -15.17 7.84 1.67
N GLN A 187 -14.03 7.92 2.36
CA GLN A 187 -13.06 9.01 2.22
C GLN A 187 -12.24 8.91 0.92
N LEU A 188 -12.18 7.73 0.33
CA LEU A 188 -11.45 7.41 -0.91
C LEU A 188 -12.40 7.14 -2.08
N GLU A 189 -13.71 7.37 -1.91
CA GLU A 189 -14.70 7.20 -2.96
C GLU A 189 -14.31 8.05 -4.19
N GLY A 190 -14.38 7.41 -5.36
CA GLY A 190 -13.95 7.99 -6.64
C GLY A 190 -12.44 7.91 -6.93
N SER A 191 -11.64 7.28 -6.06
CA SER A 191 -10.23 6.95 -6.35
C SER A 191 -10.09 5.54 -6.94
N THR A 192 -8.86 5.14 -7.26
CA THR A 192 -8.49 3.79 -7.70
C THR A 192 -8.22 2.83 -6.53
N LEU A 193 -8.39 3.28 -5.28
CA LEU A 193 -8.09 2.49 -4.09
C LEU A 193 -9.31 1.69 -3.61
N TYR A 194 -9.10 0.39 -3.40
CA TYR A 194 -10.11 -0.54 -2.89
C TYR A 194 -9.55 -1.39 -1.77
N ASN A 195 -10.35 -1.62 -0.73
CA ASN A 195 -10.05 -2.61 0.29
C ASN A 195 -10.65 -3.96 -0.11
N LEU A 196 -9.83 -5.01 -0.09
CA LEU A 196 -10.22 -6.39 -0.33
C LEU A 196 -9.97 -7.22 0.93
N TYR A 197 -11.00 -7.96 1.32
CA TYR A 197 -10.97 -8.88 2.46
C TYR A 197 -11.30 -10.28 1.97
N ALA A 198 -10.44 -11.26 2.25
CA ALA A 198 -10.72 -12.65 1.96
C ALA A 198 -10.48 -13.54 3.17
N THR A 199 -11.40 -14.48 3.43
CA THR A 199 -11.29 -15.39 4.58
C THR A 199 -11.53 -16.84 4.14
N GLN A 200 -10.73 -17.75 4.68
CA GLN A 200 -10.97 -19.18 4.52
C GLN A 200 -12.24 -19.59 5.29
N GLN A 201 -12.91 -20.65 4.85
CA GLN A 201 -13.94 -21.29 5.67
C GLN A 201 -13.29 -21.76 6.98
N ARG A 202 -13.84 -21.38 8.12
CA ARG A 202 -13.51 -22.04 9.38
C ARG A 202 -13.91 -23.50 9.23
N THR A 203 -12.94 -24.40 9.09
CA THR A 203 -13.17 -25.80 9.41
C THR A 203 -13.60 -25.81 10.88
N GLN A 204 -14.84 -26.19 11.17
CA GLN A 204 -15.23 -26.41 12.55
C GLN A 204 -14.28 -27.48 13.11
N ALA A 205 -13.44 -27.08 14.06
CA ALA A 205 -12.72 -28.05 14.86
C ALA A 205 -13.77 -28.82 15.66
N GLY A 206 -13.90 -30.12 15.37
CA GLY A 206 -14.68 -31.05 16.17
C GLY A 206 -14.03 -31.31 17.52
#